data_AF-A0A7W8SI52-F1
#
_entry.id   AF-A0A7W8SI52-F1
#
_cell.length_a   1.000
_cell.length_b   1.000
_cell.length_c   1.000
_cell.angle_alpha   90.00
_cell.angle_beta   90.00
_cell.angle_gamma   90.00
#
_symmetry.space_group_name_H-M   'P 1'
#
loop_
_entity.id
_entity.type
_entity.pdbx_description
1 polymer ?
#
loop_
_entity_poly.entity_id
_entity_poly.type
_entity_poly.pdbx_seq_one_letter_code
_entity_poly.pdbx_strand_id
1 'polypeptide(L)' 'MEDLKLGFVTNGRANTVSVVDLDTLKVVDSIKAAGPDPDGILYVPALRRIFVSNGHDGSVSAIDVSRRARWSPR' A
#
# COMPACT_ATOMS: atom_id res chain seq x y z
N MET A 1 14.59 0.95 15.24
CA MET A 1 13.95 0.63 13.96
C MET A 1 13.33 1.94 13.53
N GLU A 2 13.82 2.60 12.48
CA GLU A 2 13.18 3.84 12.03
C GLU A 2 11.80 3.48 11.50
N ASP A 3 10.77 4.03 12.12
CA ASP A 3 9.40 3.91 11.63
C ASP A 3 9.36 4.45 10.21
N LEU A 4 8.77 3.70 9.29
CA LEU A 4 8.43 4.22 7.97
C LEU A 4 7.52 5.43 8.23
N LYS A 5 8.02 6.65 8.01
CA LYS A 5 7.24 7.89 8.10
C LYS A 5 6.22 8.01 6.96
N LEU A 6 5.52 6.92 6.68
CA LEU A 6 4.62 6.73 5.56
C LEU A 6 3.27 6.23 6.06
N GLY A 7 2.21 6.83 5.54
CA GLY A 7 0.84 6.32 5.59
C GLY A 7 0.47 5.61 4.28
N PHE A 8 -0.50 4.73 4.36
CA PHE A 8 -1.03 4.00 3.20
C PHE A 8 -2.56 4.12 3.20
N VAL A 9 -3.14 4.50 2.05
CA VAL A 9 -4.58 4.73 1.91
C VAL A 9 -5.09 3.98 0.70
N THR A 10 -6.10 3.14 0.87
CA THR A 10 -6.76 2.39 -0.20
C THR A 10 -7.67 3.31 -1.02
N ASN A 11 -7.65 3.12 -2.34
CA ASN A 11 -8.50 3.84 -3.29
C ASN A 11 -9.33 2.82 -4.07
N GLY A 12 -10.45 2.34 -3.49
CA GLY A 12 -11.28 1.26 -4.04
C GLY A 12 -11.60 1.39 -5.53
N ARG A 13 -12.22 2.52 -5.91
CA ARG A 13 -12.58 2.80 -7.32
C ARG A 13 -11.38 2.90 -8.27
N ALA A 14 -10.24 3.33 -7.77
CA ALA A 14 -9.02 3.50 -8.58
C ALA A 14 -8.15 2.24 -8.61
N ASN A 15 -8.47 1.20 -7.84
CA ASN A 15 -7.68 -0.02 -7.69
C ASN A 15 -6.20 0.24 -7.33
N THR A 16 -5.97 1.22 -6.47
CA THR A 16 -4.63 1.62 -6.02
C THR A 16 -4.56 1.84 -4.51
N VAL A 17 -3.35 1.98 -4.00
CA VAL A 17 -3.03 2.42 -2.64
C VAL A 17 -2.11 3.63 -2.74
N SER A 18 -2.52 4.78 -2.20
CA SER A 18 -1.70 5.98 -2.10
C SER A 18 -0.68 5.81 -0.97
N VAL A 19 0.56 6.24 -1.21
CA VAL A 19 1.61 6.35 -0.20
C VAL A 19 1.73 7.80 0.21
N VAL A 20 1.59 8.08 1.51
CA VAL A 20 1.54 9.44 2.06
C VAL A 20 2.75 9.66 2.94
N ASP A 21 3.51 10.73 2.72
CA ASP A 21 4.53 11.17 3.68
C ASP A 21 3.85 11.78 4.91
N LEU A 22 4.12 11.25 6.10
CA LEU A 22 3.40 11.63 7.31
C LEU A 22 3.86 12.97 7.92
N ASP A 23 5.05 13.46 7.55
CA ASP A 23 5.53 14.77 8.01
C ASP A 23 4.83 15.90 7.23
N THR A 24 4.58 15.69 5.92
CA THR A 24 4.05 16.71 5.00
C THR A 24 2.60 16.47 4.58
N LEU A 25 2.05 15.28 4.86
CA LEU A 25 0.75 14.79 4.41
C LEU A 25 0.55 14.77 2.89
N LYS A 26 1.65 14.77 2.14
CA LYS A 26 1.61 14.72 0.68
C LYS A 26 1.61 13.28 0.20
N VAL A 27 0.84 13.00 -0.86
CA VAL A 27 0.96 11.75 -1.60
C VAL A 27 2.31 11.77 -2.33
N VAL A 28 3.14 10.77 -2.06
CA VAL A 28 4.50 10.64 -2.62
C VAL A 28 4.63 9.47 -3.59
N ASP A 29 3.67 8.55 -3.60
CA ASP A 29 3.63 7.41 -4.51
C ASP A 29 2.20 6.83 -4.64
N SER A 30 1.99 5.96 -5.63
CA SER A 30 0.76 5.19 -5.82
C SER A 30 1.08 3.76 -6.27
N ILE A 31 0.57 2.78 -5.53
CA ILE A 31 0.80 1.36 -5.76
C ILE A 31 -0.47 0.74 -6.32
N LYS A 32 -0.37 -0.03 -7.41
CA LYS A 32 -1.50 -0.80 -7.92
C LYS A 32 -1.83 -1.97 -6.97
N ALA A 33 -3.09 -2.11 -6.59
CA ALA A 33 -3.55 -3.26 -5.82
C ALA A 33 -3.52 -4.52 -6.71
N ALA A 34 -3.26 -5.70 -6.11
CA ALA A 34 -3.24 -6.95 -6.86
C ALA A 34 -4.66 -7.44 -7.20
N GLY A 35 -5.65 -7.09 -6.37
CA GLY A 35 -7.06 -7.33 -6.61
C GLY A 35 -7.89 -6.05 -6.74
N PRO A 36 -9.13 -6.18 -7.24
CA PRO A 36 -10.06 -5.08 -7.43
C PRO A 36 -10.71 -4.62 -6.12
N ASP A 37 -11.08 -3.34 -6.08
CA ASP A 37 -11.79 -2.69 -4.97
C ASP A 37 -11.09 -2.83 -3.61
N PRO A 38 -9.84 -2.33 -3.48
CA PRO A 38 -9.15 -2.32 -2.19
C PRO A 38 -9.91 -1.48 -1.16
N ASP A 39 -10.18 -2.05 0.01
CA ASP A 39 -10.99 -1.41 1.05
C ASP A 39 -10.23 -1.33 2.39
N GLY A 40 -10.21 -2.42 3.17
CA GLY A 40 -9.42 -2.51 4.40
C GLY A 40 -7.91 -2.64 4.16
N ILE A 41 -7.11 -2.03 5.04
CA ILE A 41 -5.64 -2.09 5.00
C ILE A 41 -5.02 -2.26 6.38
N LEU A 42 -3.96 -3.06 6.47
CA LEU A 42 -3.15 -3.26 7.68
C LEU A 42 -1.67 -3.25 7.34
N TYR A 43 -0.87 -2.43 8.05
CA TYR A 43 0.58 -2.51 8.01
C TYR A 43 1.12 -3.45 9.10
N VAL A 44 2.00 -4.37 8.72
CA VAL A 44 2.66 -5.32 9.63
C VAL A 44 4.17 -5.03 9.66
N PRO A 45 4.67 -4.30 10.68
CA PRO A 45 6.07 -3.84 10.73
C PRO A 45 7.10 -4.97 10.69
N ALA A 46 6.83 -6.08 11.38
CA ALA A 46 7.73 -7.24 11.43
C ALA A 46 7.96 -7.87 10.04
N LEU A 47 6.97 -7.77 9.15
CA LEU A 47 7.05 -8.28 7.79
C LEU A 47 7.38 -7.19 6.76
N ARG A 48 7.37 -5.91 7.18
CA ARG A 48 7.50 -4.74 6.30
C ARG A 48 6.54 -4.82 5.11
N ARG A 49 5.29 -5.18 5.39
CA ARG A 49 4.24 -5.40 4.39
C ARG A 49 2.94 -4.72 4.77
N ILE A 50 2.21 -4.25 3.76
CA ILE A 50 0.79 -3.93 3.90
C ILE A 50 -0.04 -5.08 3.35
N PHE A 51 -1.15 -5.37 4.02
CA PHE A 51 -2.16 -6.32 3.60
C PHE A 51 -3.44 -5.55 3.28
N VAL A 52 -4.01 -5.79 2.10
CA VAL A 52 -5.18 -5.07 1.59
C VAL A 52 -6.26 -6.07 1.25
N SER A 53 -7.45 -5.92 1.83
CA SER A 53 -8.62 -6.72 1.46
C SER A 53 -9.22 -6.17 0.17
N ASN A 54 -9.45 -7.04 -0.81
CA ASN A 54 -10.02 -6.70 -2.10
C ASN A 54 -11.51 -7.07 -2.09
N GLY A 55 -12.39 -6.08 -1.93
CA GLY A 55 -13.80 -6.26 -1.61
C GLY A 55 -14.61 -6.93 -2.72
N HIS A 56 -14.19 -6.78 -3.98
CA HIS A 56 -14.96 -7.29 -5.12
C HIS A 56 -14.73 -8.78 -5.39
N ASP A 57 -13.53 -9.31 -5.15
CA ASP A 57 -13.19 -10.70 -5.46
C ASP A 57 -12.88 -11.58 -4.23
N GLY A 58 -12.90 -11.00 -3.03
CA GLY A 58 -12.64 -11.72 -1.78
C GLY A 58 -11.18 -12.13 -1.58
N SER A 59 -10.26 -11.59 -2.37
CA SER A 59 -8.83 -11.85 -2.24
C SER A 59 -8.13 -10.86 -1.29
N VAL A 60 -6.87 -11.12 -0.97
CA VAL A 60 -6.03 -10.21 -0.16
C VAL A 60 -4.71 -9.96 -0.90
N SER A 61 -4.38 -8.67 -1.09
CA SER A 61 -3.09 -8.25 -1.64
C SER A 61 -2.06 -8.12 -0.51
N ALA A 62 -0.86 -8.69 -0.68
CA ALA A 62 0.27 -8.48 0.23
C ALA A 62 1.37 -7.71 -0.51
N ILE A 63 1.65 -6.49 -0.06
CA ILE A 63 2.56 -5.55 -0.75
C ILE A 63 3.76 -5.27 0.15
N ASP A 64 4.96 -5.54 -0.37
CA ASP A 64 6.22 -5.27 0.31
C ASP A 64 6.56 -3.77 0.28
N VAL A 65 6.85 -3.19 1.45
CA VAL A 65 7.18 -1.77 1.62
C VAL A 65 8.58 -1.59 2.22
N SER A 66 9.43 -2.62 2.12
CA SER A 66 10.75 -2.68 2.75
C SER A 66 11.82 -1.77 2.11
N ARG A 67 11.50 -1.13 0.99
CA ARG A 67 12.28 -0.05 0.38
C ARG A 67 11.39 0.62 -0.65
N ARG A 68 11.63 1.89 -0.96
CA ARG A 68 11.13 2.51 -2.21
C ARG A 68 11.42 1.52 -3.32
N ALA A 69 10.39 0.82 -3.78
CA ALA A 69 10.45 0.13 -5.04
C ALA A 69 10.64 1.27 -6.04
N ARG A 70 11.90 1.56 -6.39
CA ARG A 70 12.13 1.91 -7.78
C ARG A 70 11.56 0.72 -8.52
N TRP A 71 10.36 0.91 -9.06
CA TRP A 71 9.80 0.06 -10.10
C TRP A 71 10.95 -0.35 -11.02
N SER A 72 11.25 -1.64 -11.06
CA SER A 72 12.15 -2.24 -12.04
C SER A 72 11.25 -3.02 -12.98
N PRO A 73 11.09 -2.61 -14.24
CA PRO A 73 10.47 -3.47 -15.23
C PRO A 73 11.47 -4.58 -15.54
N ARG A 74 11.13 -5.81 -15.15
CA ARG A 74 11.54 -7.00 -15.90
C ARG A 74 10.28 -7.78 -16.21
#